data_AF-A0A9J6GXQ9-F1
#
_entry.id   AF-A0A9J6GXQ9-F1
#
_cell.length_a   1.000
_cell.length_b   1.000
_cell.length_c   1.000
_cell.angle_alpha   90.00
_cell.angle_beta   90.00
_cell.angle_gamma   90.00
#
_symmetry.space_group_name_H-M   'P 1'
#
loop_
_entity.id
_entity.type
_entity.pdbx_description
1 polymer ?
#
loop_
_entity_poly.entity_id
_entity_poly.type
_entity_poly.pdbx_seq_one_letter_code
_entity_poly.pdbx_strand_id
1 'polypeptide(L)'
;MMNLSNVRDDLQERYRTEGRTYVDLVRLRHQTANIKKYAKLFARKRWEEHCYSFSSHTWSRKLWSTLRSLAGRTKLQGTVDMALLRTGQSREFFEREAARIFLPPTPSQPPPYIYALEPVDDSEQIEMPFTSAELTVALEQINVSSTPGKDGVSWFMLRNLPVAQKKELLQALNDIWMDQWRRPFSPQGRCCGTHSQGRQGSFSRCKFTSNLAYVYPCN
;
A
#
# COMPACT_ATOMS: atom_id res chain seq x y z
N MET A 1 17.13 -1.20 35.16
CA MET A 1 16.34 -2.44 34.94
C MET A 1 17.34 -3.58 34.84
N MET A 2 17.35 -4.53 35.79
CA MET A 2 18.31 -5.64 35.77
C MET A 2 18.16 -6.46 34.48
N ASN A 3 19.25 -6.68 33.78
CA ASN A 3 19.27 -7.43 32.53
C ASN A 3 19.28 -8.94 32.84
N LEU A 4 18.12 -9.46 33.27
CA LEU A 4 17.95 -10.85 33.71
C LEU A 4 18.38 -11.86 32.63
N SER A 5 18.24 -11.48 31.36
CA SER A 5 18.67 -12.25 30.20
C SER A 5 20.19 -12.39 30.14
N ASN A 6 20.94 -11.30 30.29
CA ASN A 6 22.40 -11.35 30.30
C ASN A 6 22.91 -12.26 31.43
N VAL A 7 22.33 -12.14 32.63
CA VAL A 7 22.68 -13.01 33.77
C VAL A 7 22.41 -14.49 33.47
N ARG A 8 21.31 -14.80 32.76
CA ARG A 8 21.00 -16.16 32.32
C ARG A 8 22.02 -16.65 31.31
N ASP A 9 22.41 -15.81 30.36
CA ASP A 9 23.37 -16.15 29.30
C ASP A 9 24.76 -16.41 29.89
N ASP A 10 25.21 -15.57 30.83
CA ASP A 10 26.47 -15.76 31.55
C ASP A 10 26.46 -17.09 32.34
N LEU A 11 25.36 -17.39 33.04
CA LEU A 11 25.20 -18.67 33.75
C LEU A 11 25.18 -19.86 32.79
N GLN A 12 24.57 -19.70 31.62
CA GLN A 12 24.52 -20.73 30.59
C GLN A 12 25.92 -21.01 30.02
N GLU A 13 26.72 -19.97 29.83
CA GLU A 13 28.10 -20.09 29.35
C GLU A 13 28.97 -20.77 30.40
N ARG A 14 28.94 -20.31 31.66
CA ARG A 14 29.66 -20.97 32.78
C ARG A 14 29.28 -22.43 32.93
N TYR A 15 27.99 -22.75 32.86
CA TYR A 15 27.53 -24.15 32.92
C TYR A 15 28.09 -25.01 31.77
N ARG A 16 28.30 -24.43 30.58
CA ARG A 16 28.89 -25.13 29.43
C ARG A 16 30.40 -25.30 29.57
N THR A 17 31.11 -24.31 30.08
CA THR A 17 32.58 -24.26 30.12
C THR A 17 33.17 -24.91 31.38
N GLU A 18 32.57 -24.72 32.56
CA GLU A 18 33.13 -25.12 33.87
C GLU A 18 32.73 -26.55 34.30
N GLY A 19 32.27 -27.40 33.37
CA GLY A 19 32.05 -28.83 33.65
C GLY A 19 30.66 -29.23 34.12
N ARG A 20 29.63 -28.39 33.88
CA ARG A 20 28.20 -28.71 34.11
C ARG A 20 27.84 -29.05 35.56
N THR A 21 28.35 -28.26 36.49
CA THR A 21 28.05 -28.39 37.92
C THR A 21 26.55 -28.27 38.21
N TYR A 22 26.04 -29.10 39.11
CA TYR A 22 24.62 -29.11 39.50
C TYR A 22 24.16 -27.74 40.08
N VAL A 23 25.03 -27.06 40.83
CA VAL A 23 24.75 -25.74 41.43
C VAL A 23 24.43 -24.71 40.34
N ASP A 24 25.18 -24.69 39.25
CA ASP A 24 24.96 -23.73 38.15
C ASP A 24 23.70 -24.08 37.35
N LEU A 25 23.39 -25.37 37.20
CA LEU A 25 22.11 -25.81 36.65
C LEU A 25 20.92 -25.29 37.49
N VAL A 26 21.01 -25.39 38.82
CA VAL A 26 19.97 -24.88 39.73
C VAL A 26 19.83 -23.36 39.59
N ARG A 27 20.94 -22.63 39.56
CA ARG A 27 20.95 -21.16 39.34
C ARG A 27 20.32 -20.78 38.01
N LEU A 28 20.69 -21.47 36.93
CA LEU A 28 20.14 -21.23 35.59
C LEU A 28 18.63 -21.50 35.54
N ARG A 29 18.16 -22.58 36.18
CA ARG A 29 16.72 -22.89 36.28
C ARG A 29 15.97 -21.83 37.07
N HIS A 30 16.52 -21.39 38.20
CA HIS A 30 15.96 -20.32 39.02
C HIS A 30 15.86 -19.01 38.22
N GLN A 31 16.92 -18.63 37.51
CA GLN A 31 16.92 -17.43 36.68
C GLN A 31 15.94 -17.52 35.51
N THR A 32 15.85 -18.68 34.88
CA THR A 32 14.85 -18.96 33.84
C THR A 32 13.42 -18.83 34.38
N ALA A 33 13.16 -19.34 35.60
CA ALA A 33 11.86 -19.19 36.26
C ALA A 33 11.54 -17.72 36.57
N ASN A 34 12.53 -16.95 37.03
CA ASN A 34 12.39 -15.51 37.24
C ASN A 34 12.04 -14.77 35.94
N ILE A 35 12.77 -15.02 34.85
CA ILE A 35 12.47 -14.43 33.54
C ILE A 35 11.05 -14.77 33.11
N LYS A 36 10.62 -16.03 33.24
CA LYS A 36 9.24 -16.44 32.92
C LYS A 36 8.20 -15.71 33.77
N LYS A 37 8.46 -15.51 35.07
CA LYS A 37 7.58 -14.75 35.97
C LYS A 37 7.45 -13.30 35.52
N TYR A 38 8.57 -12.64 35.24
CA TYR A 38 8.57 -11.27 34.74
C TYR A 38 7.92 -11.14 33.36
N ALA A 39 8.16 -12.08 32.44
CA ALA A 39 7.52 -12.09 31.13
C ALA A 39 5.99 -12.18 31.25
N LYS A 40 5.47 -13.02 32.16
CA LYS A 40 4.03 -13.08 32.46
C LYS A 40 3.48 -11.78 33.03
N LEU A 41 4.17 -11.20 34.02
CA LEU A 41 3.78 -9.92 34.62
C LEU A 41 3.77 -8.79 33.59
N PHE A 42 4.81 -8.73 32.76
CA PHE A 42 4.94 -7.73 31.71
C PHE A 42 3.89 -7.91 30.60
N ALA A 43 3.60 -9.15 30.19
CA ALA A 43 2.53 -9.44 29.24
C ALA A 43 1.17 -8.98 29.77
N ARG A 44 0.89 -9.22 31.05
CA ARG A 44 -0.33 -8.72 31.72
C ARG A 44 -0.38 -7.20 31.75
N LYS A 45 0.70 -6.54 32.19
CA LYS A 45 0.76 -5.07 32.23
C LYS A 45 0.59 -4.45 30.84
N ARG A 46 1.26 -5.00 29.84
CA ARG A 46 1.13 -4.58 28.43
C ARG A 46 -0.30 -4.78 27.92
N TRP A 47 -0.96 -5.85 28.32
CA TRP A 47 -2.36 -6.09 27.99
C TRP A 47 -3.29 -5.06 28.66
N GLU A 48 -3.07 -4.76 29.94
CA GLU A 48 -3.79 -3.71 30.66
C GLU A 48 -3.60 -2.34 29.97
N GLU A 49 -2.36 -1.95 29.66
CA GLU A 49 -2.05 -0.74 28.89
C GLU A 49 -2.75 -0.72 27.51
N HIS A 50 -2.79 -1.86 26.82
CA HIS A 50 -3.51 -1.99 25.55
C HIS A 50 -5.01 -1.76 25.71
N CYS A 51 -5.61 -2.33 26.75
CA CYS A 51 -7.03 -2.11 27.09
C CYS A 51 -7.31 -0.64 27.43
N TYR A 52 -6.44 0.02 28.19
CA TYR A 52 -6.56 1.45 28.48
C TYR A 52 -6.38 2.33 27.23
N SER A 53 -5.75 1.83 26.17
CA SER A 53 -5.66 2.54 24.89
C SER A 53 -6.97 2.59 24.11
N PHE A 54 -8.03 1.92 24.57
CA PHE A 54 -9.38 2.01 24.02
C PHE A 54 -10.17 3.11 24.74
N SER A 55 -10.30 4.26 24.09
CA SER A 55 -11.22 5.34 24.47
C SER A 55 -12.49 5.32 23.61
N SER A 56 -13.48 6.14 23.95
CA SER A 56 -14.70 6.38 23.14
C SER A 56 -14.39 6.84 21.71
N HIS A 57 -13.20 7.41 21.47
CA HIS A 57 -12.74 7.88 20.16
C HIS A 57 -11.94 6.82 19.38
N THR A 58 -11.89 5.58 19.87
CA THR A 58 -11.14 4.53 19.18
C THR A 58 -11.87 4.09 17.93
N TRP A 59 -11.23 4.28 16.78
CA TRP A 59 -11.73 3.82 15.50
C TRP A 59 -12.11 2.33 15.53
N SER A 60 -13.31 2.01 15.03
CA SER A 60 -13.83 0.64 14.93
C SER A 60 -12.83 -0.32 14.30
N ARG A 61 -12.06 0.13 13.30
CA ARG A 61 -10.99 -0.64 12.65
C ARG A 61 -9.95 -1.18 13.64
N LYS A 62 -9.54 -0.40 14.65
CA LYS A 62 -8.56 -0.83 15.66
C LYS A 62 -9.16 -1.90 16.57
N LEU A 63 -10.39 -1.71 17.03
CA LEU A 63 -11.13 -2.69 17.84
C LEU A 63 -11.31 -4.02 17.09
N TRP A 64 -11.76 -3.98 15.84
CA TRP A 64 -11.90 -5.17 14.99
C TRP A 64 -10.57 -5.87 14.72
N SER A 65 -9.48 -5.12 14.61
CA SER A 65 -8.13 -5.70 14.50
C SER A 65 -7.75 -6.47 15.76
N THR A 66 -7.92 -5.86 16.94
CA THR A 66 -7.63 -6.51 18.23
C THR A 66 -8.51 -7.73 18.46
N LEU A 67 -9.82 -7.64 18.19
CA LEU A 67 -10.75 -8.77 18.32
C LEU A 67 -10.35 -9.95 17.42
N ARG A 68 -10.00 -9.69 16.15
CA ARG A 68 -9.49 -10.74 15.26
C ARG A 68 -8.20 -11.35 15.77
N SER A 69 -7.37 -10.58 16.47
CA SER A 69 -6.17 -11.09 17.12
C SER A 69 -6.44 -12.01 18.28
N LEU A 70 -7.35 -11.63 19.18
CA LEU A 70 -7.81 -12.49 20.27
C LEU A 70 -8.50 -13.76 19.77
N ALA A 71 -9.24 -13.68 18.66
CA ALA A 71 -9.88 -14.83 18.04
C ALA A 71 -8.88 -15.76 17.31
N GLY A 72 -7.58 -15.48 17.35
CA GLY A 72 -6.56 -16.27 16.65
C GLY A 72 -6.59 -16.12 15.13
N ARG A 73 -7.36 -15.17 14.60
CA ARG A 73 -7.49 -14.88 13.15
C ARG A 73 -6.45 -13.88 12.66
N THR A 74 -5.40 -13.62 13.43
CA THR A 74 -4.29 -12.79 12.95
C THR A 74 -3.48 -13.59 11.95
N LYS A 75 -3.21 -12.98 10.79
CA LYS A 75 -2.26 -13.53 9.84
C LYS A 75 -0.91 -13.63 10.54
N LEU A 76 -0.35 -14.83 10.68
CA LEU A 76 1.03 -14.95 11.14
C LEU A 76 1.91 -14.13 10.20
N GLN A 77 2.69 -13.21 10.76
CA GLN A 77 3.79 -12.61 10.02
C GLN A 77 4.87 -13.68 9.85
N GLY A 78 5.46 -13.78 8.66
CA GLY A 78 6.51 -14.75 8.37
C GLY A 78 6.01 -16.18 8.09
N THR A 79 4.76 -16.38 7.64
CA THR A 79 4.30 -17.70 7.19
C THR A 79 5.20 -18.28 6.10
N VAL A 80 5.71 -17.42 5.20
CA VAL A 80 6.68 -17.79 4.17
C VAL A 80 8.00 -18.22 4.81
N ASP A 81 8.55 -17.44 5.75
CA ASP A 81 9.81 -17.79 6.42
C ASP A 81 9.70 -19.09 7.22
N MET A 82 8.58 -19.33 7.89
CA MET A 82 8.32 -20.59 8.60
C MET A 82 8.16 -21.76 7.62
N ALA A 83 7.54 -21.56 6.47
CA ALA A 83 7.47 -22.57 5.42
C ALA A 83 8.87 -22.87 4.87
N LEU A 84 9.68 -21.85 4.57
CA LEU A 84 11.06 -21.97 4.11
C LEU A 84 11.95 -22.70 5.11
N LEU A 85 11.87 -22.35 6.40
CA LEU A 85 12.60 -23.05 7.47
C LEU A 85 12.20 -24.53 7.56
N ARG A 86 10.92 -24.84 7.33
CA ARG A 86 10.41 -26.22 7.39
C ARG A 86 10.75 -27.05 6.16
N THR A 87 10.77 -26.43 4.98
CA THR A 87 11.09 -27.11 3.71
C THR A 87 12.57 -27.11 3.38
N GLY A 88 13.38 -26.25 4.03
CA GLY A 88 14.79 -26.06 3.73
C GLY A 88 15.05 -25.48 2.34
N GLN A 89 14.03 -24.89 1.70
CA GLN A 89 14.14 -24.33 0.35
C GLN A 89 14.70 -22.90 0.40
N SER A 90 15.34 -22.49 -0.68
CA SER A 90 15.71 -21.08 -0.85
C SER A 90 14.45 -20.24 -1.09
N ARG A 91 14.51 -18.97 -0.71
CA ARG A 91 13.40 -18.02 -0.86
C ARG A 91 13.00 -17.87 -2.33
N GLU A 92 13.98 -17.79 -3.23
CA GLU A 92 13.79 -17.58 -4.66
C GLU A 92 13.08 -18.77 -5.30
N PHE A 93 13.37 -19.99 -4.85
CA PHE A 93 12.71 -21.20 -5.33
C PHE A 93 11.23 -21.21 -4.93
N PHE A 94 10.94 -20.92 -3.65
CA PHE A 94 9.56 -20.84 -3.16
C PHE A 94 8.76 -19.76 -3.87
N GLU A 95 9.34 -18.56 -4.04
CA GLU A 95 8.68 -17.46 -4.74
C GLU A 95 8.37 -17.82 -6.20
N ARG A 96 9.28 -18.52 -6.88
CA ARG A 96 9.06 -18.99 -8.26
C ARG A 96 7.94 -20.02 -8.34
N GLU A 97 7.92 -21.00 -7.44
CA GLU A 97 6.89 -22.03 -7.42
C GLU A 97 5.52 -21.45 -7.02
N ALA A 98 5.50 -20.56 -6.04
CA ALA A 98 4.31 -19.81 -5.64
C ALA A 98 3.80 -18.94 -6.80
N ALA A 99 4.69 -18.23 -7.52
CA ALA A 99 4.32 -17.48 -8.71
C ALA A 99 3.69 -18.40 -9.77
N ARG A 100 4.25 -19.59 -10.02
CA ARG A 100 3.67 -20.55 -10.98
C ARG A 100 2.25 -21.00 -10.59
N ILE A 101 1.98 -21.16 -9.29
CA ILE A 101 0.68 -21.63 -8.78
C ILE A 101 -0.35 -20.50 -8.72
N PHE A 102 0.04 -19.32 -8.22
CA PHE A 102 -0.88 -18.21 -7.96
C PHE A 102 -1.01 -17.23 -9.13
N LEU A 103 0.00 -17.17 -10.00
CA LEU A 103 0.07 -16.28 -11.17
C LEU A 103 0.28 -17.15 -12.41
N PRO A 104 -0.76 -17.81 -12.94
CA PRO A 104 -0.63 -18.57 -14.17
C PRO A 104 -0.04 -17.67 -15.26
N PRO A 105 0.93 -18.16 -16.06
CA PRO A 105 1.55 -17.35 -17.09
C PRO A 105 0.47 -16.89 -18.07
N THR A 106 0.23 -15.58 -18.14
CA THR A 106 -0.59 -15.00 -19.19
C THR A 106 0.07 -15.31 -20.54
N PRO A 107 -0.70 -15.67 -21.58
CA PRO A 107 -0.14 -15.85 -22.91
C PRO A 107 0.65 -14.59 -23.32
N SER A 108 1.78 -14.77 -24.01
CA SER A 108 2.72 -13.67 -24.33
C SER A 108 2.10 -12.55 -25.15
N GLN A 109 1.00 -12.86 -25.83
CA GLN A 109 0.13 -11.90 -26.47
C GLN A 109 -1.29 -12.19 -26.00
N PRO A 110 -1.94 -11.24 -25.31
CA PRO A 110 -3.38 -11.32 -25.13
C PRO A 110 -4.01 -11.40 -26.53
N PRO A 111 -5.04 -12.24 -26.71
CA PRO A 111 -5.64 -12.40 -28.02
C PRO A 111 -6.12 -11.03 -28.56
N PRO A 112 -5.98 -10.79 -29.87
CA PRO A 112 -6.13 -9.45 -30.47
C PRO A 112 -7.53 -8.85 -30.27
N TYR A 113 -8.55 -9.68 -30.02
CA TYR A 113 -9.91 -9.21 -29.73
C TYR A 113 -10.04 -8.48 -28.39
N ILE A 114 -9.12 -8.67 -27.43
CA ILE A 114 -9.14 -7.96 -26.14
C ILE A 114 -8.93 -6.45 -26.34
N TYR A 115 -8.27 -6.08 -27.43
CA TYR A 115 -8.09 -4.68 -27.84
C TYR A 115 -9.02 -4.27 -28.98
N ALA A 116 -9.93 -5.15 -29.40
CA ALA A 116 -10.99 -4.71 -30.29
C ALA A 116 -11.83 -3.70 -29.54
N LEU A 117 -12.05 -2.53 -30.16
CA LEU A 117 -13.03 -1.57 -29.67
C LEU A 117 -14.38 -2.29 -29.69
N GLU A 118 -14.98 -2.47 -28.51
CA GLU A 118 -16.38 -2.85 -28.47
C GLU A 118 -17.17 -1.76 -29.21
N PRO A 119 -18.16 -2.14 -30.03
CA PRO A 119 -19.03 -1.15 -30.63
C PRO A 119 -19.65 -0.33 -29.51
N VAL A 120 -19.55 1.00 -29.61
CA VAL A 120 -20.21 1.90 -28.68
C VAL A 120 -21.70 1.56 -28.74
N ASP A 121 -22.24 1.06 -27.64
CA ASP A 121 -23.67 0.88 -27.53
C ASP A 121 -24.28 2.25 -27.28
N ASP A 122 -24.78 2.88 -28.36
CA ASP A 122 -25.45 4.18 -28.32
C ASP A 122 -26.68 4.18 -27.38
N SER A 123 -27.11 3.02 -26.87
CA SER A 123 -28.17 2.92 -25.86
C SER A 123 -27.69 3.18 -24.43
N GLU A 124 -26.37 3.20 -24.18
CA GLU A 124 -25.83 3.50 -22.86
C GLU A 124 -25.89 5.01 -22.57
N GLN A 125 -26.71 5.37 -21.59
CA GLN A 125 -26.89 6.74 -21.09
C GLN A 125 -25.61 7.36 -20.48
N ILE A 126 -24.48 6.65 -20.53
CA ILE A 126 -23.20 7.02 -19.93
C ILE A 126 -22.52 8.14 -20.75
N GLU A 127 -22.79 8.24 -22.05
CA GLU A 127 -22.23 9.29 -22.91
C GLU A 127 -23.04 10.59 -22.92
N MET A 128 -24.12 10.68 -22.13
CA MET A 128 -24.94 11.88 -22.05
C MET A 128 -24.24 13.03 -21.30
N PRO A 129 -24.55 14.29 -21.64
CA PRO A 129 -24.05 15.43 -20.88
C PRO A 129 -24.55 15.38 -19.43
N PHE A 130 -23.68 15.78 -18.50
CA PHE A 130 -23.98 15.78 -17.08
C PHE A 130 -25.17 16.68 -16.75
N THR A 131 -26.00 16.24 -15.82
CA THR A 131 -27.16 16.95 -15.32
C THR A 131 -26.84 17.78 -14.06
N SER A 132 -27.67 18.78 -13.76
CA SER A 132 -27.50 19.60 -12.56
C SER A 132 -27.68 18.81 -11.26
N ALA A 133 -28.49 17.75 -11.29
CA ALA A 133 -28.69 16.84 -10.16
C ALA A 133 -27.41 16.06 -9.87
N GLU A 134 -26.78 15.49 -10.90
CA GLU A 134 -25.51 14.77 -10.77
C GLU A 134 -24.39 15.65 -10.23
N LEU A 135 -24.26 16.89 -10.75
CA LEU A 135 -23.27 17.84 -10.23
C LEU A 135 -23.50 18.13 -8.73
N THR A 136 -24.76 18.25 -8.31
CA THR A 136 -25.09 18.51 -6.90
C THR A 136 -24.73 17.32 -6.02
N VAL A 137 -25.11 16.11 -6.43
CA VAL A 137 -24.77 14.88 -5.72
C VAL A 137 -23.26 14.69 -5.64
N ALA A 138 -22.54 14.95 -6.73
CA ALA A 138 -21.08 14.87 -6.76
C ALA A 138 -20.46 15.84 -5.76
N LEU A 139 -20.90 17.10 -5.73
CA LEU A 139 -20.39 18.10 -4.76
C LEU A 139 -20.70 17.75 -3.30
N GLU A 140 -21.77 17.01 -3.04
CA GLU A 140 -22.14 16.57 -1.69
C GLU A 140 -21.35 15.33 -1.22
N GLN A 141 -21.01 14.43 -2.14
CA GLN A 141 -20.29 13.19 -1.85
C GLN A 141 -18.78 13.39 -1.66
N ILE A 142 -18.22 14.51 -2.13
CA ILE A 142 -16.79 14.77 -2.04
C ILE A 142 -16.34 14.97 -0.59
N ASN A 143 -15.23 14.32 -0.25
CA ASN A 143 -14.61 14.49 1.06
C ASN A 143 -14.04 15.91 1.21
N VAL A 144 -14.58 16.65 2.18
CA VAL A 144 -14.23 18.05 2.47
C VAL A 144 -12.77 18.21 2.93
N SER A 145 -12.10 17.13 3.35
CA SER A 145 -10.73 17.17 3.88
C SER A 145 -9.61 17.15 2.83
N SER A 146 -9.94 17.20 1.54
CA SER A 146 -8.91 17.25 0.49
C SER A 146 -8.25 18.64 0.42
N THR A 147 -6.92 18.67 0.32
CA THR A 147 -6.15 19.91 0.14
C THR A 147 -6.59 20.61 -1.15
N PRO A 148 -6.80 21.95 -1.15
CA PRO A 148 -7.13 22.69 -2.36
C PRO A 148 -6.03 22.56 -3.42
N GLY A 149 -6.42 22.72 -4.69
CA GLY A 149 -5.50 22.67 -5.81
C GLY A 149 -4.53 23.85 -5.85
N LYS A 150 -3.70 23.92 -6.91
CA LYS A 150 -2.75 25.03 -7.14
C LYS A 150 -3.47 26.38 -7.33
N ASP A 151 -4.72 26.35 -7.77
CA ASP A 151 -5.62 27.49 -7.93
C ASP A 151 -6.17 28.01 -6.59
N GLY A 152 -6.01 27.26 -5.49
CA GLY A 152 -6.51 27.62 -4.17
C GLY A 152 -8.02 27.47 -4.01
N VAL A 153 -8.72 26.89 -4.99
CA VAL A 153 -10.17 26.66 -4.90
C VAL A 153 -10.42 25.43 -4.04
N SER A 154 -11.06 25.63 -2.89
CA SER A 154 -11.44 24.52 -2.00
C SER A 154 -12.79 23.92 -2.37
N TRP A 155 -13.01 22.65 -2.04
CA TRP A 155 -14.30 21.98 -2.24
C TRP A 155 -15.46 22.68 -1.52
N PHE A 156 -15.17 23.32 -0.39
CA PHE A 156 -16.15 24.12 0.33
C PHE A 156 -16.65 25.31 -0.49
N MET A 157 -15.79 25.94 -1.29
CA MET A 157 -16.18 27.05 -2.18
C MET A 157 -17.11 26.57 -3.30
N LEU A 158 -16.78 25.44 -3.92
CA LEU A 158 -17.59 24.84 -4.98
C LEU A 158 -18.97 24.37 -4.47
N ARG A 159 -19.03 23.85 -3.25
CA ARG A 159 -20.30 23.43 -2.63
C ARG A 159 -21.25 24.60 -2.37
N ASN A 160 -20.71 25.74 -1.93
CA ASN A 160 -21.46 26.95 -1.56
C ASN A 160 -21.67 27.95 -2.72
N LEU A 161 -21.31 27.58 -3.95
CA LEU A 161 -21.54 28.42 -5.13
C LEU A 161 -23.05 28.69 -5.32
N PRO A 162 -23.49 29.91 -5.70
CA PRO A 162 -24.88 30.13 -6.03
C PRO A 162 -25.29 29.33 -7.28
N VAL A 163 -26.59 29.06 -7.40
CA VAL A 163 -27.14 28.14 -8.40
C VAL A 163 -26.82 28.58 -9.83
N ALA A 164 -26.77 29.90 -10.10
CA ALA A 164 -26.42 30.43 -11.41
C ALA A 164 -25.00 30.02 -11.83
N GLN A 165 -24.01 30.20 -10.96
CA GLN A 165 -22.63 29.84 -11.25
C GLN A 165 -22.43 28.31 -11.31
N LYS A 166 -23.21 27.52 -10.57
CA LYS A 166 -23.20 26.05 -10.72
C LYS A 166 -23.66 25.62 -12.12
N LYS A 167 -24.62 26.34 -12.71
CA LYS A 167 -25.06 26.08 -14.10
C LYS A 167 -23.98 26.45 -15.11
N GLU A 168 -23.30 27.57 -14.92
CA GLU A 168 -22.16 27.96 -15.77
C GLU A 168 -21.02 26.94 -15.70
N LEU A 169 -20.69 26.46 -14.50
CA LEU A 169 -19.71 25.39 -14.31
C LEU A 169 -20.13 24.09 -15.00
N LEU A 170 -21.40 23.70 -14.86
CA LEU A 170 -21.95 22.52 -15.53
C LEU A 170 -21.85 22.64 -17.05
N GLN A 171 -22.19 23.82 -17.58
CA GLN A 171 -22.12 24.08 -19.01
C GLN A 171 -20.67 23.96 -19.51
N ALA A 172 -19.72 24.60 -18.83
CA ALA A 172 -18.31 24.50 -19.18
C ALA A 172 -17.79 23.06 -19.14
N LEU A 173 -18.21 22.26 -18.16
CA LEU A 173 -17.85 20.84 -18.08
C LEU A 173 -18.42 20.04 -19.26
N ASN A 174 -19.69 20.25 -19.60
CA ASN A 174 -20.34 19.59 -20.72
C ASN A 174 -19.73 20.03 -22.06
N ASP A 175 -19.35 21.30 -22.21
CA ASP A 175 -18.69 21.80 -23.41
C ASP A 175 -17.32 21.12 -23.60
N ILE A 176 -16.52 20.98 -22.52
CA ILE A 176 -15.23 20.28 -22.57
C ILE A 176 -15.45 18.79 -22.86
N TRP A 177 -16.43 18.16 -22.23
CA TRP A 177 -16.76 16.75 -22.44
C TRP A 177 -17.10 16.48 -23.91
N MET A 178 -17.99 17.30 -24.49
CA MET A 178 -18.41 17.15 -25.88
C MET A 178 -17.31 17.54 -26.89
N ASP A 179 -16.42 18.49 -26.57
CA ASP A 179 -15.30 18.85 -27.45
C ASP A 179 -14.19 17.79 -27.46
N GLN A 180 -13.85 17.22 -26.28
CA GLN A 180 -12.77 16.23 -26.18
C GLN A 180 -13.11 14.91 -26.89
N TRP A 181 -14.38 14.51 -26.89
CA TRP A 181 -14.84 13.33 -27.64
C TRP A 181 -14.79 13.50 -29.16
N ARG A 182 -14.87 14.74 -29.68
CA ARG A 182 -14.80 15.00 -31.13
C ARG A 182 -13.39 15.07 -31.69
N ARG A 183 -12.37 15.23 -30.84
CA ARG A 183 -11.00 15.24 -31.31
C ARG A 183 -10.52 13.79 -31.39
N PRO A 184 -10.35 13.20 -32.59
CA PRO A 184 -9.64 11.94 -32.68
C PRO A 184 -8.29 12.16 -31.99
N PHE A 185 -7.91 11.26 -31.09
CA PHE A 185 -6.59 11.24 -30.46
C PHE A 185 -5.55 11.33 -31.58
N SER A 186 -5.12 12.54 -31.90
CA SER A 186 -4.13 12.73 -32.94
C SER A 186 -2.83 12.20 -32.36
N PRO A 187 -2.22 11.14 -32.92
CA PRO A 187 -1.01 10.54 -32.37
C PRO A 187 0.23 11.42 -32.63
N GLN A 188 0.03 12.71 -32.94
CA GLN A 188 1.11 13.67 -33.06
C GLN A 188 1.54 14.13 -31.67
N GLY A 189 2.22 13.22 -30.98
CA GLY A 189 3.16 13.56 -29.93
C GLY A 189 4.21 14.52 -30.48
N ARG A 190 3.90 15.82 -30.45
CA ARG A 190 4.94 16.83 -30.34
C ARG A 190 5.49 16.72 -28.94
N CYS A 191 6.51 15.87 -28.79
CA CYS A 191 7.48 15.99 -27.72
C CYS A 191 7.92 17.46 -27.70
N CYS A 192 7.38 18.25 -26.76
CA CYS A 192 7.86 19.59 -26.51
C CYS A 192 9.34 19.46 -26.16
N GLY A 193 10.19 19.78 -27.13
CA GLY A 193 11.62 19.95 -26.92
C GLY A 193 11.80 20.88 -25.73
N THR A 194 12.48 20.36 -24.72
CA THR A 194 12.95 21.12 -23.57
C THR A 194 13.73 22.32 -24.07
N HIS A 195 13.15 23.51 -23.95
CA HIS A 195 13.88 24.76 -24.03
C HIS A 195 14.71 24.89 -22.75
N SER A 196 15.85 24.21 -22.72
CA SER A 196 16.85 24.33 -21.66
C SER A 196 17.64 25.62 -21.88
N GLN A 197 17.15 26.74 -21.36
CA GLN A 197 18.03 27.88 -21.08
C GLN A 197 18.49 27.80 -19.62
N GLY A 198 19.76 27.42 -19.47
CA GLY A 198 20.69 27.99 -18.49
C GLY A 198 20.31 27.95 -17.02
N ARG A 199 20.55 26.82 -16.36
CA ARG A 199 21.11 26.82 -15.00
C ARG A 199 22.22 25.79 -14.93
N GLN A 200 23.45 26.28 -14.79
CA GLN A 200 24.58 25.46 -14.36
C GLN A 200 24.29 25.00 -12.94
N GLY A 201 23.85 23.74 -12.81
CA GLY A 201 23.72 23.03 -11.55
C GLY A 201 24.21 21.62 -11.80
N SER A 202 25.43 21.34 -11.35
CA SER A 202 26.04 20.01 -11.33
C SER A 202 25.12 19.03 -10.59
N PHE A 203 24.49 18.11 -11.32
CA PHE A 203 23.83 16.95 -10.75
C PHE A 203 24.37 15.66 -11.38
N SER A 204 24.87 14.82 -10.50
CA SER A 204 25.57 13.57 -10.75
C SER A 204 24.67 12.50 -11.39
N ARG A 205 25.23 11.84 -12.40
CA ARG A 205 25.01 10.44 -12.86
C ARG A 205 23.67 9.80 -12.46
N CYS A 206 22.74 9.74 -13.42
CA CYS A 206 21.84 8.59 -13.57
C CYS A 206 22.38 7.72 -14.72
N LYS A 207 22.89 6.54 -14.40
CA LYS A 207 23.11 5.47 -15.38
C LYS A 207 21.76 4.79 -15.62
N PHE A 208 21.20 4.95 -16.81
CA PHE A 208 20.15 4.09 -17.33
C PHE A 208 20.76 3.33 -18.52
N THR A 209 21.06 2.06 -18.32
CA THR A 209 21.54 1.14 -19.36
C THR A 209 20.53 0.03 -19.52
N SER A 210 19.83 0.01 -20.66
CA SER A 210 19.32 -1.17 -21.38
C SER A 210 18.41 -0.68 -22.50
N ASN A 211 18.94 -0.42 -23.71
CA ASN A 211 19.03 -1.37 -24.82
C ASN A 211 17.74 -2.17 -25.05
N LEU A 212 16.94 -1.71 -26.04
CA LEU A 212 16.24 -2.53 -27.02
C LEU A 212 15.69 -1.59 -28.11
N ALA A 213 16.50 -1.35 -29.13
CA ALA A 213 16.08 -0.70 -30.36
C ALA A 213 15.40 -1.74 -31.24
N TYR A 214 14.08 -1.64 -31.42
CA TYR A 214 13.39 -2.28 -32.54
C TYR A 214 13.41 -1.31 -33.72
N VAL A 215 14.23 -1.62 -34.73
CA VAL A 215 14.20 -1.00 -36.05
C VAL A 215 13.11 -1.72 -36.84
N TYR A 216 12.02 -1.02 -37.17
CA TYR A 216 11.09 -1.47 -38.20
C TYR A 216 11.55 -0.91 -39.56
N PRO A 217 11.78 -1.75 -40.60
CA PRO A 217 11.94 -1.27 -41.96
C PRO A 217 10.57 -0.87 -42.53
N CYS A 218 10.47 0.34 -43.08
CA CYS A 218 9.35 0.73 -43.94
C CYS A 218 9.60 0.18 -45.34
N ASN A 219 8.63 -0.57 -45.88
CA ASN A 219 8.42 -0.73 -47.31
C ASN A 219 7.38 0.30 -47.76
#